data_AF-A0A839N546-F1
#
_entry.id   AF-A0A839N546-F1
#
_cell.length_a   1.000
_cell.length_b   1.000
_cell.length_c   1.000
_cell.angle_alpha   90.00
_cell.angle_beta   90.00
_cell.angle_gamma   90.00
#
_symmetry.space_group_name_H-M   'P 1'
#
loop_
_entity.id
_entity.type
_entity.pdbx_description
1 polymer ?
#
loop_
_entity_poly.entity_id
_entity_poly.type
_entity_poly.pdbx_seq_one_letter_code
_entity_poly.pdbx_strand_id
1 'polypeptide(L)'
;MNESTPDEPAEISADDLLPVKVDVLRVLEIGIGCWVVALVLTLVTPALHGDGRDWWPWACVSGLIGGSVGWIYVRRGRGNAAAA
;
A
#
# COMPACT_ATOMS: atom_id res chain seq x y z
N MET A 1 49.78 -10.91 -8.65
CA MET A 1 49.05 -11.10 -7.39
C MET A 1 49.08 -9.74 -6.71
N ASN A 2 48.13 -8.88 -7.07
CA ASN A 2 48.08 -7.50 -6.59
C ASN A 2 46.67 -7.27 -6.08
N GLU A 3 46.56 -7.49 -4.78
CA GLU A 3 45.72 -6.79 -3.81
C GLU A 3 44.41 -6.21 -4.34
N SER A 4 43.34 -7.02 -4.23
CA SER A 4 41.97 -6.53 -4.18
C SER A 4 41.88 -5.51 -3.05
N THR A 5 41.70 -4.23 -3.39
CA THR A 5 41.30 -3.18 -2.43
C THR A 5 40.20 -3.73 -1.53
N PRO A 6 40.37 -3.74 -0.19
CA PRO A 6 39.30 -4.13 0.72
C PRO A 6 38.09 -3.24 0.45
N ASP A 7 36.92 -3.86 0.26
CA ASP A 7 35.58 -3.26 0.17
C ASP A 7 35.52 -1.90 0.90
N GLU A 8 35.70 -0.82 0.15
CA GLU A 8 35.52 0.54 0.68
C GLU A 8 34.02 0.61 1.00
N PRO A 9 33.61 0.70 2.28
CA PRO A 9 32.20 0.64 2.63
C PRO A 9 31.54 1.83 1.94
N ALA A 10 30.68 1.54 0.95
CA ALA A 10 30.02 2.55 0.14
C ALA A 10 29.52 3.68 1.06
N GLU A 11 30.11 4.88 0.94
CA GLU A 11 29.74 6.02 1.75
C GLU A 11 28.27 6.35 1.47
N ILE A 12 27.38 5.95 2.38
CA ILE A 12 25.95 6.26 2.28
C ILE A 12 25.82 7.77 2.43
N SER A 13 25.50 8.47 1.34
CA SER A 13 25.36 9.92 1.35
C SER A 13 24.07 10.31 2.08
N ALA A 14 24.04 11.51 2.68
CA ALA A 14 22.82 12.00 3.33
C ALA A 14 21.61 12.07 2.37
N ASP A 15 21.86 12.18 1.07
CA ASP A 15 20.83 12.16 0.02
C ASP A 15 20.17 10.78 -0.14
N ASP A 16 20.89 9.69 0.15
CA ASP A 16 20.32 8.32 0.15
C ASP A 16 19.36 8.08 1.32
N LEU A 17 19.41 8.94 2.34
CA LEU A 17 18.52 8.91 3.50
C LEU A 17 17.30 9.82 3.35
N LEU A 18 17.19 10.57 2.24
CA LEU A 18 16.02 11.40 2.00
C LEU A 18 14.78 10.51 1.81
N PRO A 19 13.66 10.83 2.48
CA PRO A 19 12.42 10.10 2.29
C PRO A 19 12.05 10.10 0.80
N VAL A 20 11.97 8.90 0.21
CA VAL A 20 11.50 8.75 -1.16
C VAL A 20 10.11 9.38 -1.24
N LYS A 21 9.97 10.39 -2.10
CA LYS A 21 8.70 11.08 -2.33
C LYS A 21 7.75 10.16 -3.08
N VAL A 22 7.10 9.27 -2.34
CA VAL A 22 6.01 8.43 -2.83
C VAL A 22 4.71 9.16 -2.58
N ASP A 23 3.87 9.27 -3.62
CA ASP A 23 2.50 9.75 -3.45
C ASP A 23 1.67 8.65 -2.77
N VAL A 24 1.70 8.65 -1.44
CA VAL A 24 0.97 7.70 -0.60
C VAL A 24 -0.53 7.77 -0.87
N LEU A 25 -1.06 8.95 -1.21
CA LEU A 25 -2.46 9.14 -1.53
C LEU A 25 -2.82 8.36 -2.80
N ARG A 26 -1.96 8.44 -3.83
CA ARG A 26 -2.13 7.70 -5.09
C ARG A 26 -2.08 6.20 -4.90
N VAL A 27 -1.19 5.70 -4.05
CA VAL A 27 -1.11 4.26 -3.71
C VAL A 27 -2.39 3.80 -3.03
N LEU A 28 -2.91 4.58 -2.07
CA LEU A 28 -4.15 4.27 -1.37
C LEU A 28 -5.36 4.29 -2.31
N GLU A 29 -5.44 5.27 -3.22
CA GLU A 29 -6.49 5.32 -4.25
C GLU A 29 -6.51 4.06 -5.12
N ILE A 30 -5.34 3.63 -5.60
CA ILE A 30 -5.20 2.42 -6.42
C ILE A 30 -5.62 1.19 -5.61
N GLY A 31 -5.18 1.08 -4.35
CA GLY A 31 -5.56 -0.01 -3.47
C GLY A 31 -7.07 -0.10 -3.23
N ILE A 32 -7.72 1.03 -2.93
CA ILE A 32 -9.18 1.11 -2.77
C ILE A 32 -9.88 0.73 -4.08
N GLY A 33 -9.42 1.25 -5.22
CA GLY A 33 -9.97 0.93 -6.54
C GLY A 33 -9.88 -0.57 -6.85
N CYS A 34 -8.74 -1.19 -6.59
CA CYS A 34 -8.56 -2.65 -6.72
C CYS A 34 -9.53 -3.42 -5.82
N TRP A 35 -9.74 -2.99 -4.57
CA TRP A 35 -10.69 -3.63 -3.66
C TRP A 35 -12.15 -3.47 -4.10
N VAL A 36 -12.54 -2.32 -4.68
CA VAL A 36 -13.87 -2.13 -5.29
C VAL A 36 -14.07 -3.10 -6.45
N VAL A 37 -13.06 -3.21 -7.34
CA VAL A 37 -13.12 -4.16 -8.47
C VAL A 37 -13.24 -5.59 -7.96
N ALA A 38 -12.42 -5.98 -6.98
CA ALA A 38 -12.50 -7.29 -6.36
C ALA A 38 -13.89 -7.56 -5.74
N LEU A 39 -14.48 -6.57 -5.05
CA LEU A 39 -15.82 -6.68 -4.46
C LEU A 39 -16.88 -6.94 -5.55
N VAL A 40 -16.83 -6.19 -6.65
CA VAL A 40 -17.75 -6.39 -7.78
C VAL A 40 -17.56 -7.79 -8.38
N LEU A 41 -16.32 -8.22 -8.61
CA LEU A 41 -16.00 -9.53 -9.17
C LEU A 41 -16.45 -10.68 -8.26
N THR A 42 -16.30 -10.52 -6.94
CA THR A 42 -16.96 -11.41 -5.99
C THR A 42 -18.45 -11.36 -6.31
N LEU A 43 -19.19 -10.29 -6.02
CA LEU A 43 -20.66 -10.29 -6.07
C LEU A 43 -21.27 -10.81 -7.39
N VAL A 44 -20.64 -10.56 -8.54
CA VAL A 44 -21.07 -11.06 -9.86
C VAL A 44 -20.87 -12.56 -10.02
N THR A 45 -19.93 -13.16 -9.28
CA THR A 45 -19.61 -14.59 -9.30
C THR A 45 -20.23 -15.29 -8.09
N PRO A 46 -21.51 -15.72 -8.12
CA PRO A 46 -22.15 -16.36 -6.97
C PRO A 46 -21.44 -17.64 -6.49
N ALA A 47 -20.67 -18.30 -7.36
CA ALA A 47 -19.79 -19.41 -6.98
C ALA A 47 -18.67 -19.04 -5.98
N LEU A 48 -18.34 -17.75 -5.84
CA LEU A 48 -17.29 -17.26 -4.94
C LEU A 48 -17.78 -16.97 -3.51
N HIS A 49 -19.09 -16.88 -3.27
CA HIS A 49 -19.66 -16.67 -1.92
C HIS A 49 -20.69 -17.73 -1.53
N GLY A 50 -21.18 -18.54 -2.48
CA GLY A 50 -21.98 -19.71 -2.16
C GLY A 50 -21.21 -20.71 -1.28
N ASP A 51 -21.95 -21.47 -0.47
CA ASP A 51 -21.42 -22.54 0.41
C ASP A 51 -20.32 -22.08 1.37
N GLY A 52 -20.64 -21.15 2.29
CA GLY A 52 -19.81 -20.78 3.44
C GLY A 52 -18.61 -19.89 3.11
N ARG A 53 -18.55 -19.33 1.90
CA ARG A 53 -17.48 -18.42 1.42
C ARG A 53 -17.86 -16.94 1.49
N ASP A 54 -18.85 -16.60 2.30
CA ASP A 54 -19.26 -15.22 2.60
C ASP A 54 -18.12 -14.35 3.19
N TRP A 55 -17.00 -14.97 3.58
CA TRP A 55 -15.79 -14.27 4.01
C TRP A 55 -15.05 -13.54 2.87
N TRP A 56 -15.23 -13.94 1.60
CA TRP A 56 -14.61 -13.27 0.44
C TRP A 56 -15.12 -11.84 0.22
N PRO A 57 -16.45 -11.59 0.20
CA PRO A 57 -16.99 -10.23 0.20
C PRO A 57 -16.54 -9.43 1.42
N TRP A 58 -16.52 -10.05 2.61
CA TRP A 58 -16.09 -9.41 3.85
C TRP A 58 -14.61 -9.01 3.86
N ALA A 59 -13.74 -9.81 3.24
CA ALA A 59 -12.35 -9.43 3.00
C ALA A 59 -12.25 -8.19 2.11
N CYS A 60 -13.05 -8.13 1.04
CA CYS A 60 -13.10 -6.97 0.15
C CYS A 60 -13.61 -5.71 0.86
N VAL A 61 -14.68 -5.83 1.65
CA VAL A 61 -15.21 -4.75 2.49
C VAL A 61 -14.16 -4.26 3.49
N SER A 62 -13.42 -5.17 4.12
CA SER A 62 -12.36 -4.83 5.07
C SER A 62 -11.22 -4.06 4.40
N GLY A 63 -10.81 -4.47 3.20
CA GLY A 63 -9.83 -3.76 2.37
C GLY A 63 -10.30 -2.36 1.96
N LEU A 64 -11.57 -2.23 1.60
CA LEU A 64 -12.22 -0.95 1.26
C LEU A 64 -12.26 0.01 2.46
N ILE A 65 -12.68 -0.49 3.63
CA ILE A 65 -12.74 0.30 4.88
C ILE A 65 -11.32 0.69 5.30
N GLY A 66 -10.39 -0.26 5.36
CA GLY A 66 -9.00 -0.01 5.75
C GLY A 66 -8.31 0.99 4.82
N GLY A 67 -8.47 0.82 3.50
CA GLY A 67 -7.95 1.74 2.50
C GLY A 67 -8.57 3.14 2.64
N SER A 68 -9.89 3.24 2.80
CA SER A 68 -10.59 4.52 2.96
C SER A 68 -10.18 5.25 4.24
N VAL A 69 -10.04 4.53 5.36
CA VAL A 69 -9.57 5.09 6.63
C VAL A 69 -8.13 5.59 6.48
N GLY A 70 -7.24 4.81 5.87
CA GLY A 70 -5.87 5.23 5.57
C GLY A 70 -5.83 6.47 4.67
N TRP A 71 -6.67 6.50 3.63
CA TRP A 71 -6.76 7.64 2.72
C TRP A 71 -7.28 8.89 3.41
N ILE A 72 -8.34 8.78 4.23
CA ILE A 72 -8.85 9.90 5.04
C ILE A 72 -7.79 10.39 6.03
N TYR A 73 -7.04 9.47 6.65
CA TYR A 73 -5.98 9.78 7.60
C TYR A 73 -4.85 10.59 6.95
N VAL A 74 -4.35 10.13 5.80
CA VAL A 74 -3.29 10.82 5.05
C VAL A 74 -3.82 12.13 4.46
N ARG A 75 -5.02 12.14 3.86
CA ARG A 75 -5.68 13.33 3.31
C ARG A 75 -5.92 14.41 4.36
N ARG A 76 -6.23 14.05 5.60
CA ARG A 76 -6.40 14.99 6.72
C ARG A 76 -5.08 15.63 7.18
N GLY A 77 -3.96 15.37 6.52
CA GLY A 77 -2.68 16.01 6.81
C GLY A 77 -1.96 15.44 8.02
N ARG A 78 -2.45 14.34 8.60
CA ARG A 78 -1.75 13.63 9.70
C ARG A 78 -0.70 12.65 9.19
N GLY A 79 -0.67 12.37 7.89
CA GLY A 79 0.10 11.28 7.32
C GLY A 79 1.09 11.65 6.21
N ASN A 80 1.53 12.92 6.08
CA ASN A 80 2.65 13.15 5.14
C ASN A 80 3.68 14.26 5.44
N ALA A 81 3.39 15.40 6.09
CA ALA A 81 4.44 16.42 6.31
C ALA A 81 3.95 17.59 7.20
N ALA A 82 3.67 17.37 8.48
CA ALA A 82 3.53 18.48 9.44
C ALA A 82 4.56 18.40 10.59
N ALA A 83 5.52 17.48 10.52
CA ALA A 83 6.56 17.30 11.53
C ALA A 83 7.88 16.79 10.94
N ALA A 84 8.30 17.36 9.81
CA ALA A 84 9.68 17.27 9.30
C ALA A 84 10.16 18.70 9.04
#